data_AF-A0A2Z2HZE1-F1
#
_entry.id   AF-A0A2Z2HZE1-F1
#
_cell.length_a   1.000
_cell.length_b   1.000
_cell.length_c   1.000
_cell.angle_alpha   90.00
_cell.angle_beta   90.00
_cell.angle_gamma   90.00
#
_symmetry.space_group_name_H-M   'P 1'
#
loop_
_entity.id
_entity.type
_entity.pdbx_description
1 polymer ?
#
loop_
_entity_poly.entity_id
_entity_poly.type
_entity_poly.pdbx_seq_one_letter_code
_entity_poly.pdbx_strand_id
1 'polypeptide(L)' 'MTASAGGLVRAGSRVLADALILGLWVVFLTLLFLETNWPRWGFYGLLLGGVTIYVSVTTPWLGTRD' A
#
# COMPACT_ATOMS: atom_id res chain seq x y z
N MET A 1 16.63 21.88 11.42
CA MET A 1 15.70 21.41 10.37
C MET A 1 14.29 21.49 10.91
N THR A 2 13.60 22.62 10.78
CA THR A 2 12.20 22.74 11.20
C THR A 2 11.31 22.27 10.06
N ALA A 3 10.76 21.06 10.16
CA ALA A 3 9.72 20.62 9.24
C ALA A 3 8.58 21.64 9.30
N SER A 4 8.20 22.22 8.17
CA SER A 4 7.01 23.07 8.10
C SER A 4 5.79 22.22 8.42
N ALA A 5 4.88 22.72 9.26
CA ALA A 5 3.69 21.99 9.67
C ALA A 5 2.90 21.45 8.46
N GLY A 6 2.86 22.20 7.34
CA GLY A 6 2.26 21.74 6.09
C GLY A 6 2.97 20.55 5.43
N GLY A 7 4.30 20.46 5.53
CA GLY A 7 5.06 19.31 5.03
C GLY A 7 4.77 18.04 5.84
N LEU A 8 4.64 18.17 7.16
CA LEU A 8 4.32 17.05 8.05
C LEU A 8 2.90 16.52 7.81
N VAL A 9 1.92 17.42 7.65
CA VAL A 9 0.52 17.06 7.38
C VAL A 9 0.39 16.34 6.03
N ARG A 10 1.07 16.81 4.98
CA ARG A 10 1.02 16.19 3.65
C ARG A 10 1.70 14.81 3.63
N ALA A 11 2.79 14.64 4.37
CA ALA A 11 3.43 13.34 4.54
C ALA A 11 2.51 12.38 5.31
N GLY A 12 1.95 12.83 6.42
CA GLY A 12 1.05 12.03 7.26
C GLY A 12 -0.23 11.60 6.51
N SER A 13 -0.86 12.49 5.74
CA SER A 13 -2.06 12.16 4.98
C SER A 13 -1.82 11.12 3.90
N ARG A 14 -0.63 11.12 3.29
CA ARG A 14 -0.24 10.13 2.28
C ARG A 14 -0.05 8.76 2.94
N VAL A 15 0.70 8.69 4.03
CA VAL A 15 0.86 7.44 4.80
C VAL A 15 -0.48 6.86 5.24
N LEU A 16 -1.42 7.72 5.69
CA LEU A 16 -2.74 7.26 6.10
C LEU A 16 -3.54 6.70 4.93
N ALA A 17 -3.53 7.37 3.78
CA ALA A 17 -4.16 6.87 2.56
C ALA A 17 -3.53 5.54 2.12
N ASP A 18 -2.21 5.45 2.20
CA ASP A 18 -1.45 4.26 1.81
C ASP A 18 -1.81 3.06 2.69
N ALA A 19 -1.86 3.26 4.00
CA ALA A 19 -2.30 2.25 4.97
C ALA A 19 -3.75 1.82 4.75
N LEU A 20 -4.64 2.76 4.40
CA LEU A 20 -6.05 2.47 4.16
C LEU A 20 -6.24 1.64 2.88
N ILE A 21 -5.56 2.00 1.79
CA ILE A 21 -5.60 1.26 0.52
C ILE A 21 -5.08 -0.18 0.72
N LEU A 22 -3.91 -0.33 1.33
CA LEU A 22 -3.33 -1.65 1.61
C LEU A 22 -4.20 -2.46 2.59
N GLY A 23 -4.73 -1.81 3.63
CA GLY A 23 -5.63 -2.46 4.57
C GLY A 23 -6.90 -2.99 3.91
N LEU A 24 -7.54 -2.19 3.06
CA LEU A 24 -8.73 -2.61 2.30
C LEU A 24 -8.42 -3.78 1.37
N TRP A 25 -7.26 -3.73 0.69
CA TRP A 25 -6.80 -4.81 -0.17
C TRP A 25 -6.61 -6.13 0.60
N VAL A 26 -5.95 -6.08 1.76
CA VAL A 26 -5.73 -7.26 2.61
C VAL A 26 -7.05 -7.82 3.12
N VAL A 27 -7.96 -6.96 3.59
CA VAL A 27 -9.30 -7.39 4.05
C VAL A 27 -10.07 -8.06 2.91
N PHE A 28 -10.10 -7.45 1.73
CA PHE A 28 -10.74 -8.02 0.55
C PHE A 28 -10.17 -9.41 0.20
N LEU A 29 -8.85 -9.55 0.12
CA LEU A 29 -8.20 -10.84 -0.16
C LEU A 29 -8.48 -11.88 0.93
N THR A 30 -8.55 -11.45 2.18
CA THR A 30 -8.83 -12.34 3.31
C THR A 30 -10.24 -12.90 3.18
N LEU A 31 -11.24 -12.05 2.91
CA LEU A 31 -12.62 -12.48 2.69
C LEU A 31 -12.73 -13.42 1.48
N LEU A 32 -12.10 -13.07 0.35
CA LEU A 32 -12.07 -13.90 -0.85
C LEU A 32 -11.45 -15.28 -0.58
N PHE A 33 -10.38 -15.33 0.20
CA PHE A 33 -9.72 -16.57 0.59
C PHE A 33 -10.61 -17.44 1.47
N LEU A 34 -11.29 -16.84 2.46
CA LEU A 34 -12.22 -17.57 3.33
C LEU A 34 -13.43 -18.11 2.55
N GLU A 35 -13.95 -17.35 1.59
CA GLU A 35 -15.08 -17.77 0.75
C GLU A 35 -14.68 -18.92 -0.20
N THR A 36 -13.53 -18.79 -0.86
CA THR A 36 -13.16 -19.67 -1.98
C THR A 36 -12.28 -20.86 -1.56
N ASN A 37 -11.82 -20.91 -0.30
CA ASN A 37 -10.98 -21.98 0.25
C ASN A 37 -9.72 -22.28 -0.59
N TRP A 38 -9.08 -21.21 -1.07
CA TRP A 38 -7.94 -21.31 -1.97
C TRP A 38 -6.71 -21.99 -1.36
N PRO A 39 -5.79 -22.51 -2.18
CA PRO A 39 -4.47 -22.90 -1.71
C PRO A 39 -3.72 -21.68 -1.14
N ARG A 40 -3.03 -21.89 0.00
CA ARG A 40 -2.32 -20.82 0.75
C ARG A 40 -1.36 -19.99 -0.11
N TRP A 41 -0.74 -20.62 -1.10
CA TRP A 41 0.18 -19.97 -2.03
C TRP A 41 -0.49 -18.89 -2.89
N GLY A 42 -1.73 -19.11 -3.33
CA GLY A 42 -2.47 -18.11 -4.12
C GLY A 42 -2.76 -16.85 -3.31
N PHE A 43 -3.12 -17.02 -2.04
CA PHE A 43 -3.31 -15.91 -1.11
C PHE A 43 -2.04 -15.10 -0.91
N TYR A 44 -0.91 -15.76 -0.64
CA TYR A 44 0.39 -15.08 -0.49
C TYR A 44 0.83 -14.40 -1.79
N GLY A 45 0.57 -15.02 -2.94
CA GLY A 45 0.85 -14.43 -4.25
C GLY A 45 0.09 -13.14 -4.49
N LEU A 46 -1.21 -13.09 -4.19
CA LEU A 46 -2.01 -11.87 -4.33
C LEU A 46 -1.65 -10.80 -3.28
N LEU A 47 -1.26 -11.20 -2.07
CA LEU A 47 -0.76 -10.30 -1.04
C LEU A 47 0.50 -9.58 -1.52
N LEU A 48 1.51 -10.34 -1.95
CA LEU A 48 2.77 -9.80 -2.45
C LEU A 48 2.56 -9.02 -3.76
N GLY A 49 1.72 -9.53 -4.65
CA GLY A 49 1.36 -8.88 -5.91
C GLY A 49 0.72 -7.51 -5.70
N GLY A 50 -0.28 -7.42 -4.82
CA GLY A 50 -0.94 -6.16 -4.49
C GLY A 50 0.02 -5.13 -3.91
N VAL A 51 0.88 -5.53 -2.97
CA VAL A 51 1.92 -4.64 -2.40
C VAL A 51 2.89 -4.18 -3.47
N THR A 52 3.34 -5.07 -4.36
CA THR A 52 4.30 -4.75 -5.42
C THR A 52 3.73 -3.77 -6.43
N ILE A 53 2.48 -3.99 -6.87
CA ILE A 53 1.77 -3.09 -7.78
C ILE A 53 1.59 -1.73 -7.10
N TYR A 54 1.14 -1.74 -5.85
CA TYR A 54 0.89 -0.53 -5.09
C TYR A 54 2.16 0.31 -4.91
N VAL A 55 3.26 -0.30 -4.47
CA VAL A 55 4.57 0.37 -4.35
C VAL A 55 5.04 0.89 -5.70
N SER A 56 4.88 0.12 -6.77
CA SER A 56 5.30 0.57 -8.12
C SER A 56 4.56 1.85 -8.56
N VAL A 57 3.30 2.01 -8.17
CA VAL A 57 2.50 3.21 -8.45
C VAL A 57 2.84 4.37 -7.51
N THR A 58 3.10 4.10 -6.24
CA THR A 58 3.28 5.14 -5.22
C THR A 58 4.70 5.63 -5.04
N THR A 59 5.71 4.86 -5.46
CA THR A 59 7.11 5.26 -5.36
C THR A 59 7.37 6.41 -6.33
N PRO A 60 7.62 7.64 -5.84
CA PRO A 60 7.97 8.73 -6.73
C PRO A 60 9.42 8.51 -7.17
N TRP A 61 9.61 7.99 -8.39
CA TRP A 61 10.92 7.84 -9.03
C TRP A 61 11.54 9.20 -9.45
N LEU A 62 11.19 10.28 -8.76
CA LEU A 62 11.56 11.65 -9.08
C LEU A 62 12.28 12.26 -7.89
N GLY A 63 13.40 11.65 -7.55
CA GLY A 63 14.57 12.41 -7.14
C GLY A 63 15.26 12.92 -8.40
N THR A 64 14.62 13.84 -9.14
CA THR A 64 15.36 14.67 -10.09
C THR A 64 16.27 15.53 -9.23
N ARG A 65 17.55 15.15 -9.22
CA ARG A 65 18.64 15.92 -8.64
C ARG A 65 19.00 16.99 -9.67
N ASP A 66 18.43 18.18 -9.52
CA ASP A 66 18.93 19.41 -10.14
C ASP A 66 19.32 20.39 -9.03
#